data_AF-A0AAU1U6E1-F1
#
_entry.id   AF-A0AAU1U6E1-F1
#
_cell.length_a   1.000
_cell.length_b   1.000
_cell.length_c   1.000
_cell.angle_alpha   90.00
_cell.angle_beta   90.00
_cell.angle_gamma   90.00
#
_symmetry.space_group_name_H-M   'P 1'
#
loop_
_entity.id
_entity.type
_entity.pdbx_description
1 polymer ?
#
loop_
_entity_poly.entity_id
_entity_poly.type
_entity_poly.pdbx_seq_one_letter_code
_entity_poly.pdbx_strand_id
1 'polypeptide(L)' 'MTVEVALSVLDSSRAGQLLLCDEDGRCTGTVSRAELSAARGSARYTDRTQLRDIVHSSGPSLSL' A
#
# COMPACT_ATOMS: atom_id res chain seq x y z
N MET A 1 -1.33 -7.52 5.78
CA MET A 1 -0.18 -6.60 5.93
C MET A 1 -0.72 -5.20 6.24
N THR A 2 -0.09 -4.45 7.16
CA THR A 2 -0.46 -3.06 7.51
C THR A 2 0.39 -2.05 6.73
N VAL A 3 -0.01 -0.78 6.73
CA VAL A 3 0.72 0.32 6.07
C VAL A 3 2.11 0.52 6.64
N GLU A 4 2.27 0.46 7.96
CA GLU A 4 3.57 0.67 8.61
C GLU A 4 4.59 -0.42 8.23
N VAL A 5 4.13 -1.67 8.12
CA VAL A 5 4.98 -2.79 7.65
C VAL A 5 5.38 -2.56 6.19
N ALA A 6 4.44 -2.15 5.32
CA ALA A 6 4.74 -1.88 3.93
C ALA A 6 5.73 -0.71 3.74
N LEU A 7 5.58 0.35 4.52
CA LEU A 7 6.53 1.48 4.55
C LEU A 7 7.92 1.02 4.97
N SER A 8 8.03 0.20 6.03
CA SER A 8 9.29 -0.35 6.50
C SER A 8 9.96 -1.24 5.44
N VAL A 9 9.17 -2.05 4.73
CA VAL A 9 9.66 -2.91 3.64
C VAL A 9 10.08 -2.09 2.42
N LEU A 10 9.36 -1.03 2.05
CA LEU A 10 9.79 -0.10 1.00
C LEU A 10 11.11 0.58 1.34
N ASP A 11 11.25 1.05 2.58
CA ASP A 11 12.48 1.68 3.05
C ASP A 11 13.67 0.72 3.03
N SER A 12 13.43 -0.53 3.43
CA SER A 12 14.44 -1.58 3.44
C SER A 12 14.78 -2.12 2.04
N SER A 13 13.84 -2.11 1.10
CA SER A 13 14.01 -2.72 -0.23
C SER A 13 14.65 -1.79 -1.27
N ARG A 14 14.77 -0.48 -0.98
CA ARG A 14 15.15 0.56 -1.97
C ARG A 14 14.30 0.55 -3.25
N ALA A 15 13.17 -0.15 -3.26
CA ALA A 15 12.23 -0.17 -4.37
C ALA A 15 11.31 1.05 -4.30
N GLY A 16 10.89 1.56 -5.46
CA GLY A 16 9.90 2.64 -5.53
C GLY A 16 8.47 2.19 -5.21
N GLN A 17 8.20 0.88 -5.33
CA GLN A 17 6.87 0.29 -5.25
C GLN A 17 6.93 -1.16 -4.74
N LEU A 18 5.86 -1.59 -4.08
CA LEU A 18 5.65 -2.99 -3.68
C LEU A 18 4.47 -3.58 -4.43
N LEU A 19 4.60 -4.85 -4.81
CA LEU A 19 3.48 -5.64 -5.29
C LEU A 19 2.68 -6.14 -4.09
N LEU A 20 1.38 -5.95 -4.15
CA LEU A 20 0.44 -6.49 -3.18
C LEU A 20 -0.06 -7.84 -3.70
N CYS A 21 0.29 -8.90 -3.00
CA CYS A 21 -0.29 -10.22 -3.24
C CYS A 21 -1.45 -10.47 -2.28
N ASP A 22 -2.52 -11.12 -2.76
CA ASP A 22 -3.55 -11.68 -1.90
C ASP A 22 -3.06 -12.95 -1.20
N GLU A 23 -3.97 -13.60 -0.45
CA GLU A 23 -3.71 -14.86 0.25
C GLU A 23 -3.42 -16.04 -0.70
N ASP A 24 -3.88 -15.94 -1.95
CA ASP A 24 -3.60 -16.92 -3.02
C ASP A 24 -2.28 -16.63 -3.75
N GLY A 25 -1.53 -15.61 -3.31
CA GLY A 25 -0.28 -15.19 -3.93
C GLY A 25 -0.45 -14.44 -5.26
N ARG A 26 -1.68 -14.06 -5.63
CA ARG A 26 -1.92 -13.31 -6.87
C ARG A 26 -1.67 -11.83 -6.63
N CYS A 27 -0.97 -11.18 -7.56
CA CYS A 27 -0.79 -9.74 -7.54
C CYS A 27 -2.15 -9.06 -7.76
N THR A 28 -2.65 -8.40 -6.70
CA THR A 28 -3.90 -7.65 -6.69
C THR A 28 -3.69 -6.15 -6.92
N GLY A 29 -2.45 -5.69 -6.82
CA GLY A 29 -2.09 -4.31 -7.14
C GLY A 29 -0.64 -4.00 -6.85
N THR A 30 -0.27 -2.75 -7.08
CA THR A 30 1.01 -2.17 -6.70
C THR A 30 0.75 -0.99 -5.79
N VAL A 31 1.66 -0.74 -4.85
CA VAL A 31 1.57 0.43 -3.97
C VAL A 31 2.92 1.12 -3.85
N SER A 32 2.92 2.43 -4.03
CA SER A 32 4.08 3.29 -3.94
C SER A 32 4.21 3.95 -2.55
N ARG A 33 5.40 4.45 -2.23
CA ARG A 33 5.63 5.23 -0.99
C ARG A 33 4.70 6.44 -0.89
N ALA A 34 4.41 7.10 -2.01
CA ALA A 34 3.54 8.28 -2.06
C ALA A 34 2.10 7.93 -1.66
N GLU A 35 1.56 6.83 -2.19
CA GLU A 35 0.22 6.36 -1.86
C GLU A 35 0.09 5.92 -0.40
N LEU A 36 1.09 5.20 0.13
CA LEU A 36 1.10 4.82 1.55
C LEU A 36 1.14 6.04 2.46
N SER A 37 1.91 7.06 2.10
CA SER A 37 2.00 8.30 2.86
C SER A 37 0.69 9.10 2.81
N ALA A 38 0.06 9.17 1.63
CA ALA A 38 -1.24 9.82 1.45
C ALA A 38 -2.36 9.08 2.19
N ALA A 39 -2.33 7.75 2.19
CA ALA A 39 -3.27 6.93 2.95
C ALA A 39 -3.10 7.18 4.46
N ARG A 40 -1.87 7.18 4.98
CA ARG A 40 -1.59 7.46 6.40
C ARG A 40 -2.05 8.85 6.84
N GLY A 41 -2.00 9.84 5.95
CA GLY A 41 -2.51 11.19 6.20
C GLY A 41 -4.04 11.34 6.08
N SER A 42 -4.75 10.32 5.60
CA SER A 42 -6.19 10.38 5.40
C SER A 42 -6.96 10.01 6.67
N ALA A 43 -8.08 10.70 6.93
CA ALA A 43 -8.95 10.45 8.09
C ALA A 43 -9.62 9.05 8.09
N ARG A 44 -9.55 8.31 6.99
CA ARG A 44 -10.00 6.91 6.88
C ARG A 44 -8.95 5.90 7.34
N TYR A 45 -7.71 6.33 7.54
CA TYR A 45 -6.66 5.47 8.04
C TYR A 45 -6.83 5.27 9.54
N THR A 46 -6.95 4.01 9.92
CA THR A 46 -6.85 3.57 11.31
C THR A 46 -5.67 2.61 11.38
N ASP A 47 -5.08 2.45 12.56
CA ASP A 47 -4.02 1.45 12.78
C ASP A 47 -4.45 0.02 12.37
N ARG A 48 -5.76 -0.24 12.33
CA ARG A 48 -6.38 -1.50 11.90
C ARG A 48 -6.63 -1.60 10.39
N THR A 49 -6.42 -0.52 9.64
CA THR A 49 -6.66 -0.49 8.19
C THR A 49 -5.64 -1.39 7.50
N GLN A 50 -6.12 -2.43 6.81
CA GLN A 50 -5.23 -3.30 6.06
C GLN A 50 -4.78 -2.61 4.79
N LEU A 51 -3.55 -2.92 4.35
CA LEU A 51 -2.97 -2.40 3.11
C LEU A 51 -3.86 -2.66 1.89
N ARG A 52 -4.53 -3.83 1.87
CA ARG A 52 -5.45 -4.23 0.79
C ARG A 52 -6.68 -3.34 0.68
N ASP A 53 -7.18 -2.80 1.80
CA ASP A 53 -8.36 -1.93 1.82
C ASP A 53 -8.04 -0.54 1.27
N ILE A 54 -6.77 -0.13 1.39
CA ILE A 54 -6.27 1.15 0.86
C ILE A 54 -6.08 1.06 -0.65
N VAL A 55 -5.53 -0.04 -1.15
CA VAL A 55 -5.36 -0.27 -2.60
C VAL A 55 -6.73 -0.43 -3.28
N HIS A 56 -7.68 -1.14 -2.65
CA HIS A 56 -9.05 -1.21 -3.17
C HIS A 56 -9.78 0.14 -3.12
N SER A 57 -9.50 0.99 -2.12
CA SER A 57 -10.15 2.30 -1.99
C SER A 57 -9.51 3.41 -2.83
N SER A 58 -8.22 3.31 -3.14
CA SER A 58 -7.49 4.35 -3.91
C SER A 58 -7.68 4.21 -5.42
N GLY A 59 -8.26 3.10 -5.90
CA GLY A 59 -8.33 2.81 -7.33
C GLY A 59 -6.93 2.60 -7.94
N PRO A 60 -6.84 2.14 -9.20
CA PRO A 60 -5.54 1.99 -9.86
C PRO A 60 -4.85 3.35 -9.91
N SER A 61 -3.68 3.46 -9.28
CA SER A 61 -2.83 4.64 -9.38
C SER A 61 -2.27 4.76 -10.79
N LEU A 62 -3.04 5.39 -11.68
CA LEU A 62 -2.53 5.88 -12.94
C LEU A 62 -1.49 6.96 -12.64
N SER A 63 -0.23 6.55 -12.64
CA SER A 63 0.90 7.49 -12.70
C SER A 63 0.93 8.04 -14.12
N LEU A 64 0.55 9.32 -14.29
CA LEU A 64 0.66 10.10 -15.53
C LEU A 64 1.99 10.85 -15.57
#